data_AF-A0A959QC65-F1
#
_entry.id   AF-A0A959QC65-F1
#
_cell.length_a   1.000
_cell.length_b   1.000
_cell.length_c   1.000
_cell.angle_alpha   90.00
_cell.angle_beta   90.00
_cell.angle_gamma   90.00
#
_symmetry.space_group_name_H-M   'P 1'
#
loop_
_entity.id
_entity.type
_entity.pdbx_description
1 polymer ?
#
loop_
_entity_poly.entity_id
_entity_poly.type
_entity_poly.pdbx_seq_one_letter_code
_entity_poly.pdbx_strand_id
1 'polypeptide(L)'
;MFTEKHYLEDLAPNQLDTYLSRGWYRMGQAVFTCRFLLFQDRLFPAVWIRLPLAGYHFRKSLRKLQKRNDRRFRTVVREAQLNPEKEALYQRYRRSFHGRIAPTLRSSLLDDADYNIFDTWEVNVYDRDQLVAFSFFDLGEKSLASILGVYDPNYASFSLGFYTMLEEIRFGLRTGMEHYYPGYVVPGYDKFDYKLRIGPVQFYSEPTGEWKALSELDAYNLPPARMQRRLEEVRKQLESKGIRSNLFLYPPYEANLIGYWILDYLEYPLLLHCHAHPQHPIRLVLAFDHLQEQYRLFFCSTYDDLTDFFASGKNKGSAQYPSEMELLIKEEVVAESPSAEEMVSIIVDQEKRLRPL
;
A
#
# COMPACT_ATOMS: atom_id res chain seq x y z
N MET A 1 -4.26 13.69 -3.54
CA MET A 1 -4.91 12.50 -2.96
C MET A 1 -3.83 11.45 -2.73
N PHE A 2 -3.80 10.77 -1.57
CA PHE A 2 -2.67 9.89 -1.20
C PHE A 2 -2.87 8.42 -1.56
N THR A 3 -4.11 8.01 -1.77
CA THR A 3 -4.49 6.72 -2.33
C THR A 3 -5.44 7.02 -3.47
N GLU A 4 -5.19 6.47 -4.66
CA GLU A 4 -6.01 6.71 -5.84
C GLU A 4 -6.28 5.39 -6.55
N LYS A 5 -7.45 5.24 -7.15
CA LYS A 5 -7.88 4.03 -7.85
C LYS A 5 -8.59 4.42 -9.15
N HIS A 6 -8.14 3.87 -10.27
CA HIS A 6 -8.77 4.04 -11.58
C HIS A 6 -9.45 2.74 -12.00
N TYR A 7 -10.74 2.83 -12.28
CA TYR A 7 -11.51 1.77 -12.92
C TYR A 7 -11.43 1.96 -14.43
N LEU A 8 -11.00 0.92 -15.13
CA LEU A 8 -10.75 0.95 -16.57
C LEU A 8 -11.60 -0.14 -17.23
N GLU A 9 -12.11 0.12 -18.43
CA GLU A 9 -12.86 -0.87 -19.21
C GLU A 9 -11.94 -1.90 -19.87
N ASP A 10 -10.77 -1.44 -20.32
CA ASP A 10 -9.71 -2.26 -20.91
C ASP A 10 -8.35 -1.65 -20.57
N LEU A 11 -7.30 -2.47 -20.56
CA LEU A 11 -5.94 -2.03 -20.29
C LEU A 11 -4.94 -2.75 -21.21
N ALA A 12 -4.49 -2.03 -22.25
CA ALA A 12 -3.46 -2.52 -23.15
C ALA A 12 -2.10 -2.67 -22.44
N PRO A 13 -1.22 -3.61 -22.87
CA PRO A 13 0.07 -3.86 -22.22
C PRO A 13 0.97 -2.62 -22.06
N ASN A 14 0.96 -1.70 -23.04
CA ASN A 14 1.72 -0.45 -22.97
C ASN A 14 1.13 0.58 -21.97
N GLN A 15 -0.18 0.55 -21.75
CA GLN A 15 -0.84 1.34 -20.72
C GLN A 15 -0.49 0.81 -19.34
N LEU A 16 -0.45 -0.52 -19.17
CA LEU A 16 0.02 -1.14 -17.93
C LEU A 16 1.48 -0.73 -17.63
N ASP A 17 2.37 -0.76 -18.62
CA ASP A 17 3.75 -0.27 -18.44
C ASP A 17 3.80 1.20 -17.99
N THR A 18 2.92 2.04 -18.55
CA THR A 18 2.84 3.46 -18.17
C THR A 18 2.42 3.60 -16.71
N TYR A 19 1.40 2.87 -16.26
CA TYR A 19 0.95 2.87 -14.87
C TYR A 19 2.05 2.37 -13.93
N LEU A 20 2.63 1.20 -14.22
CA LEU A 20 3.71 0.62 -13.42
C LEU A 20 4.90 1.57 -13.33
N SER A 21 5.27 2.26 -14.41
CA SER A 21 6.37 3.23 -14.43
C SER A 21 6.15 4.42 -13.48
N ARG A 22 4.91 4.70 -13.11
CA ARG A 22 4.49 5.80 -12.22
C ARG A 22 4.09 5.33 -10.83
N GLY A 23 4.39 4.08 -10.47
CA GLY A 23 4.05 3.55 -9.15
C GLY A 23 2.57 3.18 -8.98
N TRP A 24 1.89 2.82 -10.07
CA TRP A 24 0.51 2.32 -10.05
C TRP A 24 0.48 0.82 -10.34
N TYR A 25 -0.33 0.09 -9.58
CA TYR A 25 -0.38 -1.38 -9.57
C TYR A 25 -1.81 -1.87 -9.62
N ARG A 26 -2.00 -3.15 -9.94
CA ARG A 26 -3.32 -3.77 -9.94
C ARG A 26 -3.91 -3.89 -8.54
N MET A 27 -5.21 -3.64 -8.43
CA MET A 27 -6.09 -4.04 -7.33
C MET A 27 -7.42 -4.53 -7.92
N GLY A 28 -7.61 -5.85 -7.94
CA GLY A 28 -8.79 -6.46 -8.59
C GLY A 28 -8.80 -6.18 -10.10
N GLN A 29 -9.87 -5.52 -10.57
CA GLN A 29 -10.05 -5.07 -11.96
C GLN A 29 -9.77 -3.56 -12.14
N ALA A 30 -8.92 -3.00 -11.30
CA ALA A 30 -8.54 -1.60 -11.32
C ALA A 30 -7.02 -1.45 -11.16
N VAL A 31 -6.51 -0.25 -11.47
CA VAL A 31 -5.15 0.15 -11.09
C VAL A 31 -5.22 1.17 -9.95
N PHE A 32 -4.30 1.08 -9.00
CA PHE A 32 -4.26 1.92 -7.83
C PHE A 32 -2.83 2.31 -7.46
N THR A 33 -2.70 3.39 -6.71
CA THR A 33 -1.47 3.70 -5.99
C THR A 33 -1.83 4.06 -4.55
N CYS A 34 -0.94 3.74 -3.61
CA CYS A 34 -1.07 4.13 -2.22
C CYS A 34 0.32 4.46 -1.67
N ARG A 35 0.34 5.31 -0.65
CA ARG A 35 1.57 5.80 0.01
C ARG A 35 1.68 5.33 1.44
N PHE A 36 0.54 4.92 1.98
CA PHE A 36 0.32 4.65 3.37
C PHE A 36 -0.37 3.30 3.50
N LEU A 37 0.02 2.57 4.53
CA LEU A 37 -0.70 1.40 4.99
C LEU A 37 -0.98 1.59 6.46
N LEU A 38 -2.26 1.57 6.81
CA LEU A 38 -2.70 1.59 8.20
C LEU A 38 -3.12 0.19 8.60
N PHE A 39 -2.32 -0.46 9.45
CA PHE A 39 -2.65 -1.76 10.01
C PHE A 39 -1.99 -1.92 11.37
N GLN A 40 -2.60 -2.74 12.25
CA GLN A 40 -2.14 -2.92 13.63
C GLN A 40 -1.98 -1.59 14.38
N ASP A 41 -2.92 -0.65 14.15
CA ASP A 41 -2.96 0.67 14.80
C ASP A 41 -1.65 1.47 14.66
N ARG A 42 -1.01 1.32 13.50
CA ARG A 42 0.23 1.99 13.11
C ARG A 42 0.17 2.41 11.64
N LEU A 43 0.82 3.52 11.35
CA LEU A 43 0.97 4.04 9.99
C LEU A 43 2.33 3.63 9.43
N PHE A 44 2.32 2.96 8.29
CA PHE A 44 3.51 2.51 7.59
C PHE A 44 3.61 3.10 6.19
N PRO A 45 4.82 3.29 5.64
CA PRO A 45 4.99 3.68 4.26
C PRO A 45 4.83 2.47 3.33
N ALA A 46 4.14 2.66 2.21
CA ALA A 46 4.17 1.73 1.09
C ALA A 46 5.28 2.18 0.12
N VAL A 47 6.31 1.36 -0.04
CA VAL A 47 7.43 1.65 -0.97
C VAL A 47 7.34 0.71 -2.16
N TRP A 48 6.80 1.21 -3.27
CA TRP A 48 6.75 0.49 -4.54
C TRP A 48 8.15 0.18 -5.06
N ILE A 49 8.37 -1.07 -5.47
CA ILE A 49 9.67 -1.55 -5.92
C ILE A 49 9.60 -2.20 -7.30
N ARG A 50 10.70 -2.13 -8.04
CA ARG A 50 10.91 -2.86 -9.29
C ARG A 50 12.30 -3.44 -9.37
N LEU A 51 12.48 -4.48 -10.16
CA LEU A 51 13.76 -5.07 -10.52
C LEU A 51 14.04 -4.81 -12.00
N PRO A 52 15.08 -4.04 -12.35
CA PRO A 52 15.58 -4.00 -13.71
C PRO A 52 16.09 -5.39 -14.14
N LEU A 53 15.64 -5.88 -15.29
CA LEU A 53 16.02 -7.18 -15.83
C LEU A 53 17.19 -7.11 -16.81
N ALA A 54 17.46 -5.93 -17.38
CA ALA A 54 18.63 -5.70 -18.22
C ALA A 54 19.93 -6.02 -17.46
N GLY A 55 20.70 -6.99 -17.94
CA GLY A 55 21.94 -7.45 -17.30
C GLY A 55 21.73 -8.18 -15.97
N TYR A 56 20.49 -8.50 -15.58
CA TYR A 56 20.20 -9.21 -14.34
C TYR A 56 20.60 -10.68 -14.44
N HIS A 57 21.30 -11.15 -13.39
CA HIS A 57 21.65 -12.55 -13.23
C HIS A 57 21.33 -13.01 -11.80
N PHE A 58 20.64 -14.15 -11.70
CA PHE A 58 20.38 -14.77 -10.40
C PHE A 58 21.67 -15.01 -9.63
N ARG A 59 21.75 -14.55 -8.37
CA ARG A 59 22.89 -14.81 -7.48
C ARG A 59 23.03 -16.30 -7.16
N LYS A 60 24.23 -16.73 -6.71
CA LYS A 60 24.54 -18.15 -6.44
C LYS A 60 23.51 -18.84 -5.52
N SER A 61 23.02 -18.15 -4.49
CA SER A 61 22.00 -18.65 -3.56
C SER A 61 20.65 -18.90 -4.25
N LEU A 62 20.20 -17.97 -5.10
CA LEU A 62 18.96 -18.10 -5.87
C LEU A 62 19.07 -19.25 -6.88
N ARG A 63 20.20 -19.37 -7.59
CA ARG A 63 20.45 -20.49 -8.50
C ARG A 63 20.45 -21.84 -7.78
N LYS A 64 20.96 -21.90 -6.55
CA LYS A 64 20.91 -23.13 -5.72
C LYS A 64 19.48 -23.49 -5.34
N LEU A 65 18.65 -22.51 -4.97
CA LEU A 65 17.23 -22.71 -4.69
C LEU A 65 16.49 -23.21 -5.93
N GLN A 66 16.68 -22.55 -7.07
CA GLN A 66 16.11 -22.96 -8.36
C GLN A 66 16.51 -24.41 -8.69
N LYS A 67 17.81 -24.73 -8.69
CA LYS A 67 18.29 -26.09 -8.98
C LYS A 67 17.73 -27.15 -8.03
N ARG A 68 17.52 -26.82 -6.74
CA ARG A 68 16.91 -27.74 -5.77
C ARG A 68 15.46 -28.03 -6.14
N ASN A 69 14.69 -27.00 -6.49
CA ASN A 69 13.27 -27.13 -6.79
C ASN A 69 13.06 -27.74 -8.19
N ASP A 70 13.84 -27.33 -9.19
CA ASP A 70 13.82 -27.86 -10.57
C ASP A 70 14.11 -29.38 -10.63
N ARG A 71 14.76 -29.96 -9.61
CA ARG A 71 15.02 -31.41 -9.51
C ARG A 71 13.82 -32.24 -9.07
N ARG A 72 12.85 -31.62 -8.40
CA ARG A 72 11.71 -32.31 -7.79
C ARG A 72 10.40 -31.93 -8.46
N PHE A 73 10.22 -30.65 -8.74
CA PHE A 73 8.95 -30.11 -9.19
C PHE A 73 8.96 -29.86 -10.69
N ARG A 74 7.79 -30.05 -11.31
CA ARG A 74 7.53 -29.64 -12.69
C ARG A 74 6.91 -28.24 -12.67
N THR A 75 7.53 -27.31 -13.37
CA THR A 75 7.04 -25.92 -13.48
C THR A 75 6.44 -25.68 -14.86
N VAL A 76 5.27 -25.02 -14.91
CA VAL A 76 4.58 -24.64 -16.15
C VAL A 76 4.24 -23.16 -16.09
N VAL A 77 4.52 -22.42 -17.17
CA VAL A 77 4.14 -21.01 -17.32
C VAL A 77 3.21 -20.90 -18.52
N ARG A 78 2.05 -20.26 -18.35
CA ARG A 78 0.99 -20.13 -19.37
C ARG A 78 0.01 -19.00 -19.02
N GLU A 79 -0.94 -18.71 -19.89
CA GLU A 79 -2.08 -17.84 -19.59
C GLU A 79 -2.85 -18.30 -18.34
N ALA A 80 -3.32 -17.34 -17.55
CA ALA A 80 -3.97 -17.60 -16.27
C ALA A 80 -5.31 -18.32 -16.45
N GLN A 81 -5.55 -19.31 -15.59
CA GLN A 81 -6.79 -20.07 -15.57
C GLN A 81 -7.25 -20.29 -14.13
N LEU A 82 -8.45 -19.82 -13.80
CA LEU A 82 -9.09 -20.17 -12.54
C LEU A 82 -9.70 -21.57 -12.65
N ASN A 83 -9.42 -22.43 -11.68
CA ASN A 83 -9.97 -23.79 -11.65
C ASN A 83 -10.13 -24.28 -10.20
N PRO A 84 -10.92 -25.35 -9.98
CA PRO A 84 -11.17 -25.88 -8.63
C PRO A 84 -9.91 -26.32 -7.88
N GLU A 85 -8.88 -26.81 -8.58
CA GLU A 85 -7.62 -27.24 -7.96
C GLU A 85 -6.87 -26.05 -7.35
N LYS A 86 -6.77 -24.92 -8.07
CA LYS A 86 -6.18 -23.67 -7.57
C LYS A 86 -6.96 -23.08 -6.41
N GLU A 87 -8.30 -23.07 -6.50
CA GLU A 87 -9.16 -22.61 -5.42
C GLU A 87 -8.95 -23.46 -4.15
N ALA A 88 -8.89 -24.78 -4.29
CA ALA A 88 -8.62 -25.67 -3.15
C ALA A 88 -7.26 -25.40 -2.49
N LEU A 89 -6.22 -25.13 -3.28
CA LEU A 89 -4.90 -24.76 -2.77
C LEU A 89 -4.91 -23.36 -2.12
N TYR A 90 -5.59 -22.39 -2.72
CA TYR A 90 -5.80 -21.06 -2.16
C TYR A 90 -6.47 -21.13 -0.79
N GLN A 91 -7.53 -21.92 -0.62
CA GLN A 91 -8.21 -22.09 0.67
C GLN A 91 -7.30 -22.73 1.73
N ARG A 92 -6.43 -23.69 1.36
CA ARG A 92 -5.43 -24.25 2.30
C ARG A 92 -4.41 -23.19 2.73
N TYR A 93 -3.87 -22.45 1.77
CA TYR A 93 -2.93 -21.35 2.05
C TYR A 93 -3.56 -20.29 2.96
N ARG A 94 -4.79 -19.87 2.65
CA ARG A 94 -5.58 -18.89 3.42
C ARG A 94 -5.69 -19.25 4.90
N ARG A 95 -5.94 -20.52 5.24
CA ARG A 95 -6.05 -20.99 6.63
C ARG A 95 -4.75 -20.83 7.42
N SER A 96 -3.59 -20.88 6.75
CA SER A 96 -2.28 -20.67 7.37
C SER A 96 -1.84 -19.19 7.38
N PHE A 97 -2.55 -18.33 6.64
CA PHE A 97 -2.19 -16.94 6.50
C PHE A 97 -2.70 -16.11 7.67
N HIS A 98 -1.78 -15.45 8.36
CA HIS A 98 -2.10 -14.55 9.46
C HIS A 98 -2.39 -13.16 8.88
N GLY A 99 -3.66 -12.92 8.58
CA GLY A 99 -4.18 -11.68 7.98
C GLY A 99 -5.49 -11.89 7.24
N ARG A 100 -6.04 -10.82 6.67
CA ARG A 100 -7.20 -10.90 5.79
C ARG A 100 -6.75 -10.95 4.35
N ILE A 101 -7.23 -11.96 3.63
CA ILE A 101 -7.15 -12.07 2.18
C ILE A 101 -8.54 -12.39 1.66
N ALA A 102 -8.77 -12.15 0.37
CA ALA A 102 -10.07 -12.32 -0.26
C ALA A 102 -10.67 -13.72 0.02
N PRO A 103 -12.00 -13.86 0.12
CA PRO A 103 -12.63 -15.12 0.45
C PRO A 103 -12.38 -16.22 -0.59
N THR A 104 -12.24 -15.85 -1.87
CA THR A 104 -12.03 -16.76 -3.00
C THR A 104 -10.88 -16.28 -3.89
N LEU A 105 -10.34 -17.15 -4.72
CA LEU A 105 -9.32 -16.78 -5.71
C LEU A 105 -9.89 -15.82 -6.75
N ARG A 106 -11.16 -16.05 -7.15
CA ARG A 106 -11.87 -15.18 -8.08
C ARG A 106 -12.03 -13.77 -7.52
N SER A 107 -12.45 -13.63 -6.26
CA SER A 107 -12.53 -12.33 -5.60
C SER A 107 -11.15 -11.66 -5.50
N SER A 108 -10.10 -12.45 -5.20
CA SER A 108 -8.72 -11.92 -5.12
C SER A 108 -8.18 -11.37 -6.44
N LEU A 109 -8.46 -12.04 -7.56
CA LEU A 109 -7.88 -11.72 -8.86
C LEU A 109 -8.80 -10.82 -9.70
N LEU A 110 -10.09 -11.14 -9.73
CA LEU A 110 -11.07 -10.56 -10.64
C LEU A 110 -12.09 -9.64 -9.96
N ASP A 111 -11.99 -9.39 -8.64
CA ASP A 111 -13.02 -8.62 -7.91
C ASP A 111 -14.43 -9.18 -8.17
N ASP A 112 -14.52 -10.51 -8.26
CA ASP A 112 -15.71 -11.29 -8.61
C ASP A 112 -16.30 -11.05 -10.01
N ALA A 113 -15.64 -10.26 -10.87
CA ALA A 113 -16.00 -10.06 -12.27
C ALA A 113 -15.82 -11.31 -13.16
N ASP A 114 -16.57 -11.37 -14.26
CA ASP A 114 -16.48 -12.41 -15.30
C ASP A 114 -15.46 -12.10 -16.39
N TYR A 115 -14.76 -10.97 -16.29
CA TYR A 115 -13.76 -10.51 -17.25
C TYR A 115 -12.45 -10.20 -16.53
N ASN A 116 -11.39 -10.06 -17.33
CA ASN A 116 -10.08 -9.64 -16.86
C ASN A 116 -9.51 -8.59 -17.81
N ILE A 117 -9.35 -7.36 -17.33
CA ILE A 117 -8.80 -6.25 -18.13
C ILE A 117 -7.28 -6.34 -18.34
N PHE A 118 -6.61 -7.30 -17.69
CA PHE A 118 -5.17 -7.50 -17.75
C PHE A 118 -4.81 -8.76 -18.55
N ASP A 119 -3.69 -8.73 -19.26
CA ASP A 119 -3.05 -9.94 -19.80
C ASP A 119 -2.36 -10.72 -18.66
N THR A 120 -3.14 -11.54 -17.95
CA THR A 120 -2.67 -12.28 -16.77
C THR A 120 -2.16 -13.67 -17.14
N TRP A 121 -0.96 -13.97 -16.68
CA TRP A 121 -0.29 -15.25 -16.80
C TRP A 121 -0.10 -15.90 -15.43
N GLU A 122 0.20 -17.20 -15.43
CA GLU A 122 0.43 -17.99 -14.24
C GLU A 122 1.72 -18.80 -14.30
N VAL A 123 2.38 -18.95 -13.15
CA VAL A 123 3.34 -20.02 -12.89
C VAL A 123 2.63 -21.08 -12.08
N ASN A 124 2.70 -22.35 -12.51
CA ASN A 124 2.25 -23.50 -11.74
C ASN A 124 3.44 -24.40 -11.40
N VAL A 125 3.48 -24.89 -10.17
CA VAL A 125 4.50 -25.82 -9.68
C VAL A 125 3.80 -27.09 -9.20
N TYR A 126 4.17 -28.21 -9.81
CA TYR A 126 3.60 -29.53 -9.53
C TYR A 126 4.62 -30.46 -8.86
N ASP A 127 4.21 -31.16 -7.82
CA ASP A 127 4.89 -32.37 -7.36
C ASP A 127 4.19 -33.57 -8.00
N ARG A 128 4.82 -34.15 -9.04
CA ARG A 128 4.17 -35.09 -9.98
C ARG A 128 2.95 -34.44 -10.65
N ASP A 129 1.74 -34.89 -10.29
CA ASP A 129 0.47 -34.41 -10.83
C ASP A 129 -0.27 -33.47 -9.87
N GLN A 130 0.23 -33.29 -8.65
CA GLN A 130 -0.40 -32.43 -7.65
C GLN A 130 0.10 -31.00 -7.78
N LEU A 131 -0.81 -30.02 -7.93
CA LEU A 131 -0.46 -28.61 -7.82
C LEU A 131 -0.09 -28.25 -6.37
N VAL A 132 1.14 -27.79 -6.17
CA VAL A 132 1.71 -27.47 -4.84
C VAL A 132 2.05 -25.99 -4.66
N ALA A 133 2.16 -25.23 -5.75
CA ALA A 133 2.21 -23.78 -5.71
C ALA A 133 1.78 -23.18 -7.05
N PHE A 134 1.28 -21.95 -7.01
CA PHE A 134 1.10 -21.13 -8.20
C PHE A 134 1.31 -19.65 -7.90
N SER A 135 1.55 -18.86 -8.93
CA SER A 135 1.44 -17.41 -8.86
C SER A 135 0.79 -16.85 -10.11
N PHE A 136 0.20 -15.65 -9.96
CA PHE A 136 -0.33 -14.84 -11.06
C PHE A 136 0.52 -13.59 -11.23
N PHE A 137 0.74 -13.22 -12.49
CA PHE A 137 1.45 -12.01 -12.88
C PHE A 137 0.84 -11.43 -14.16
N ASP A 138 0.85 -10.11 -14.29
CA ASP A 138 0.35 -9.41 -15.47
C ASP A 138 1.49 -9.04 -16.40
N LEU A 139 1.23 -9.09 -17.71
CA LEU A 139 2.16 -8.69 -18.75
C LEU A 139 1.87 -7.26 -19.24
N GLY A 140 2.90 -6.43 -19.18
CA GLY A 140 3.00 -5.22 -19.99
C GLY A 140 3.70 -5.50 -21.31
N GLU A 141 3.93 -4.46 -22.12
CA GLU A 141 4.67 -4.60 -23.38
C GLU A 141 6.15 -4.92 -23.12
N LYS A 142 6.71 -4.34 -22.04
CA LYS A 142 8.12 -4.42 -21.66
C LYS A 142 8.33 -4.85 -20.21
N SER A 143 7.27 -5.18 -19.49
CA SER A 143 7.38 -5.53 -18.08
C SER A 143 6.43 -6.63 -17.66
N LEU A 144 6.65 -7.16 -16.45
CA LEU A 144 5.70 -8.02 -15.79
C LEU A 144 5.51 -7.61 -14.33
N ALA A 145 4.28 -7.74 -13.82
CA ALA A 145 3.92 -7.37 -12.46
C ALA A 145 3.38 -8.57 -11.68
N SER A 146 3.99 -8.91 -10.55
CA SER A 146 3.55 -10.02 -9.68
C SER A 146 2.30 -9.62 -8.90
N ILE A 147 1.27 -10.46 -8.92
CA ILE A 147 -0.05 -10.16 -8.34
C ILE A 147 -0.31 -11.00 -7.09
N LEU A 148 -0.20 -12.32 -7.21
CA LEU A 148 -0.52 -13.24 -6.13
C LEU A 148 0.40 -14.45 -6.17
N GLY A 149 0.91 -14.88 -5.01
CA GLY A 149 1.65 -16.13 -4.85
C GLY A 149 1.02 -17.01 -3.79
N VAL A 150 0.74 -18.27 -4.14
CA VAL A 150 0.08 -19.26 -3.29
C VAL A 150 0.90 -20.54 -3.28
N TYR A 151 1.09 -21.13 -2.10
CA TYR A 151 1.78 -22.42 -1.98
C TYR A 151 1.17 -23.28 -0.88
N ASP A 152 1.39 -24.59 -0.98
CA ASP A 152 0.94 -25.56 0.01
C ASP A 152 1.86 -25.49 1.24
N PRO A 153 1.34 -25.15 2.45
CA PRO A 153 2.16 -24.99 3.65
C PRO A 153 2.99 -26.23 4.02
N ASN A 154 2.58 -27.44 3.60
CA ASN A 154 3.37 -28.66 3.81
C ASN A 154 4.70 -28.66 3.04
N TYR A 155 4.86 -27.76 2.07
CA TYR A 155 6.05 -27.59 1.25
C TYR A 155 6.88 -26.35 1.65
N ALA A 156 6.65 -25.77 2.83
CA ALA A 156 7.32 -24.55 3.30
C ALA A 156 8.87 -24.63 3.21
N SER A 157 9.47 -25.80 3.43
CA SER A 157 10.93 -26.03 3.33
C SER A 157 11.51 -25.78 1.93
N PHE A 158 10.68 -25.81 0.89
CA PHE A 158 11.07 -25.56 -0.50
C PHE A 158 10.96 -24.09 -0.90
N SER A 159 10.37 -23.25 -0.04
CA SER A 159 10.14 -21.83 -0.29
C SER A 159 9.35 -21.58 -1.58
N LEU A 160 8.31 -22.39 -1.84
CA LEU A 160 7.63 -22.41 -3.13
C LEU A 160 6.99 -21.06 -3.51
N GLY A 161 6.46 -20.30 -2.56
CA GLY A 161 5.92 -18.96 -2.85
C GLY A 161 6.98 -17.95 -3.31
N PHE A 162 8.24 -18.08 -2.85
CA PHE A 162 9.34 -17.27 -3.37
C PHE A 162 9.90 -17.85 -4.67
N TYR A 163 9.86 -19.18 -4.83
CA TYR A 163 10.31 -19.85 -6.04
C TYR A 163 9.44 -19.49 -7.25
N THR A 164 8.11 -19.39 -7.11
CA THR A 164 7.24 -18.94 -8.22
C THR A 164 7.60 -17.53 -8.70
N MET A 165 7.94 -16.62 -7.78
CA MET A 165 8.49 -15.29 -8.12
C MET A 165 9.82 -15.38 -8.88
N LEU A 166 10.71 -16.34 -8.55
CA LEU A 166 11.91 -16.56 -9.36
C LEU A 166 11.60 -17.10 -10.75
N GLU A 167 10.51 -17.86 -10.92
CA GLU A 167 10.05 -18.35 -12.22
C GLU A 167 9.42 -17.25 -13.08
N GLU A 168 8.72 -16.29 -12.47
CA GLU A 168 8.27 -15.06 -13.14
C GLU A 168 9.45 -14.27 -13.69
N ILE A 169 10.49 -14.05 -12.87
CA ILE A 169 11.73 -13.39 -13.31
C ILE A 169 12.41 -14.22 -14.41
N ARG A 170 12.46 -15.56 -14.26
CA ARG A 170 13.05 -16.47 -15.27
C ARG A 170 12.28 -16.38 -16.59
N PHE A 171 10.96 -16.20 -16.55
CA PHE A 171 10.12 -15.96 -17.72
C PHE A 171 10.47 -14.62 -18.36
N GLY A 172 10.46 -13.52 -17.60
CA GLY A 172 10.79 -12.18 -18.11
C GLY A 172 12.16 -12.10 -18.78
N LEU A 173 13.18 -12.74 -18.20
CA LEU A 173 14.51 -12.80 -18.80
C LEU A 173 14.53 -13.56 -20.15
N ARG A 174 13.72 -14.62 -20.29
CA ARG A 174 13.64 -15.39 -21.54
C ARG A 174 12.84 -14.67 -22.62
N THR A 175 11.86 -13.86 -22.23
CA THR A 175 10.98 -13.13 -23.15
C THR A 175 11.47 -11.71 -23.45
N GLY A 176 12.61 -11.30 -22.89
CA GLY A 176 13.21 -9.98 -23.18
C GLY A 176 12.53 -8.82 -22.45
N MET A 177 11.82 -9.08 -21.35
CA MET A 177 11.22 -8.04 -20.52
C MET A 177 12.30 -7.17 -19.86
N GLU A 178 12.03 -5.88 -19.74
CA GLU A 178 12.95 -4.88 -19.20
C GLU A 178 12.83 -4.75 -17.68
N HIS A 179 11.61 -4.91 -17.14
CA HIS A 179 11.33 -4.68 -15.72
C HIS A 179 10.43 -5.76 -15.12
N TYR A 180 10.69 -6.10 -13.85
CA TYR A 180 9.82 -6.92 -13.03
C TYR A 180 9.32 -6.11 -11.82
N TYR A 181 8.01 -6.05 -11.62
CA TYR A 181 7.36 -5.29 -10.57
C TYR A 181 6.78 -6.25 -9.50
N PRO A 182 7.50 -6.55 -8.41
CA PRO A 182 7.03 -7.48 -7.38
C PRO A 182 6.02 -6.84 -6.41
N GLY A 183 5.63 -5.58 -6.59
CA GLY A 183 4.74 -4.83 -5.68
C GLY A 183 5.51 -3.88 -4.78
N TYR A 184 5.14 -3.81 -3.50
CA TYR A 184 5.76 -2.93 -2.52
C TYR A 184 6.44 -3.68 -1.37
N VAL A 185 7.32 -2.95 -0.67
CA VAL A 185 7.84 -3.27 0.67
C VAL A 185 7.35 -2.24 1.68
N VAL A 186 7.44 -2.60 2.96
CA VAL A 186 6.93 -1.80 4.07
C VAL A 186 8.07 -1.58 5.07
N PRO A 187 8.87 -0.52 4.92
CA PRO A 187 9.91 -0.19 5.90
C PRO A 187 9.38 -0.17 7.32
N GLY A 188 10.03 -0.92 8.22
CA GLY A 188 9.57 -1.15 9.59
C GLY A 188 8.62 -2.33 9.77
N TYR A 189 8.36 -3.12 8.72
CA TYR A 189 7.57 -4.35 8.75
C TYR A 189 8.10 -5.44 7.80
N ASP A 190 8.94 -6.32 8.35
CA ASP A 190 9.78 -7.28 7.60
C ASP A 190 9.01 -8.36 6.81
N LYS A 191 7.68 -8.48 6.98
CA LYS A 191 6.86 -9.50 6.32
C LYS A 191 6.98 -9.44 4.78
N PHE A 192 7.28 -8.28 4.22
CA PHE A 192 7.39 -8.07 2.77
C PHE A 192 8.83 -8.02 2.26
N ASP A 193 9.83 -8.08 3.15
CA ASP A 193 11.25 -7.94 2.80
C ASP A 193 11.79 -9.12 2.00
N TYR A 194 11.07 -10.25 1.98
CA TYR A 194 11.44 -11.38 1.13
C TYR A 194 11.54 -10.98 -0.35
N LYS A 195 10.80 -9.95 -0.80
CA LYS A 195 10.88 -9.44 -2.18
C LYS A 195 12.25 -8.85 -2.49
N LEU A 196 12.96 -8.31 -1.51
CA LEU A 196 14.30 -7.72 -1.67
C LEU A 196 15.38 -8.77 -1.96
N ARG A 197 15.09 -10.05 -1.68
CA ARG A 197 16.02 -11.16 -1.93
C ARG A 197 16.32 -11.39 -3.41
N ILE A 198 15.50 -10.82 -4.31
CA ILE A 198 15.68 -10.94 -5.76
C ILE A 198 16.86 -10.10 -6.28
N GLY A 199 17.39 -9.13 -5.53
CA GLY A 199 18.62 -8.43 -5.89
C GLY A 199 18.51 -6.91 -5.82
N PRO A 200 19.21 -6.16 -6.72
CA PRO A 200 19.29 -4.71 -6.66
C PRO A 200 18.00 -4.07 -7.17
N VAL A 201 16.96 -4.10 -6.35
CA VAL A 201 15.68 -3.46 -6.66
C VAL A 201 15.81 -1.94 -6.59
N GLN A 202 14.94 -1.26 -7.32
CA GLN A 202 14.73 0.18 -7.29
C GLN A 202 13.42 0.47 -6.56
N PHE A 203 13.30 1.66 -5.98
CA PHE A 203 12.04 2.18 -5.42
C PHE A 203 11.53 3.36 -6.24
N TYR A 204 10.21 3.57 -6.25
CA TYR A 204 9.62 4.74 -6.87
C TYR A 204 9.72 5.95 -5.95
N SER A 205 10.48 6.96 -6.36
CA SER A 205 10.65 8.25 -5.68
C SER A 205 9.63 9.24 -6.21
N GLU A 206 8.50 9.37 -5.52
CA GLU A 206 7.43 10.29 -5.93
C GLU A 206 7.87 11.74 -6.12
N PRO A 207 8.72 12.33 -5.23
CA PRO A 207 9.14 13.72 -5.39
C PRO A 207 9.85 14.00 -6.73
N THR A 208 10.49 12.98 -7.30
CA THR A 208 11.19 13.11 -8.60
C THR A 208 10.45 12.42 -9.74
N GLY A 209 9.45 11.58 -9.46
CA GLY A 209 8.79 10.73 -10.45
C GLY A 209 9.71 9.65 -11.04
N GLU A 210 10.81 9.31 -10.35
CA GLU A 210 11.86 8.44 -10.88
C GLU A 210 12.04 7.17 -10.06
N TRP A 211 12.62 6.14 -10.68
CA TRP A 211 13.03 4.92 -9.99
C TRP A 211 14.50 4.99 -9.58
N LYS A 212 14.75 4.97 -8.28
CA LYS A 212 16.10 5.11 -7.68
C LYS A 212 16.54 3.81 -7.02
N ALA A 213 17.84 3.61 -6.83
CA ALA A 213 18.31 2.40 -6.17
C ALA A 213 17.77 2.33 -4.73
N LEU A 214 17.34 1.15 -4.27
CA LEU A 214 16.81 1.02 -2.90
C LEU A 214 17.83 1.45 -1.82
N SER A 215 19.13 1.38 -2.10
CA SER A 215 20.18 1.90 -1.21
C SER A 215 20.13 3.41 -0.98
N GLU A 216 19.45 4.15 -1.84
CA GLU A 216 19.23 5.60 -1.71
C GLU A 216 17.97 5.94 -0.90
N LEU A 217 17.22 4.93 -0.45
CA LEU A 217 15.99 5.12 0.30
C LEU A 217 16.30 5.73 1.68
N ASP A 218 15.90 6.98 1.88
CA ASP A 218 16.01 7.64 3.17
C ASP A 218 14.76 7.37 4.02
N ALA A 219 14.86 6.38 4.90
CA ALA A 219 13.79 6.01 5.83
C ALA A 219 13.38 7.18 6.74
N TYR A 220 14.29 8.12 7.04
CA TYR A 220 13.96 9.30 7.84
C TYR A 220 12.97 10.20 7.09
N ASN A 221 13.11 10.33 5.78
CA ASN A 221 12.30 11.22 4.97
C ASN A 221 11.04 10.60 4.36
N LEU A 222 10.77 9.32 4.66
CA LEU A 222 9.54 8.66 4.24
C LEU A 222 8.29 9.37 4.78
N PRO A 223 7.17 9.37 4.03
CA PRO A 223 6.01 10.22 4.33
C PRO A 223 5.46 10.08 5.76
N PRO A 224 5.22 8.87 6.33
CA PRO A 224 4.73 8.74 7.71
C PRO A 224 5.65 9.36 8.75
N ALA A 225 6.96 9.08 8.66
CA ALA A 225 7.95 9.59 9.61
C ALA A 225 8.06 11.11 9.51
N ARG A 226 8.00 11.66 8.29
CA ARG A 226 8.00 13.11 8.07
C ARG A 226 6.74 13.77 8.64
N MET A 227 5.55 13.27 8.30
CA MET A 227 4.28 13.79 8.80
C MET A 227 4.23 13.78 10.32
N GLN A 228 4.65 12.67 10.94
CA GLN A 228 4.72 12.55 12.39
C GLN A 228 5.61 13.62 13.02
N ARG A 229 6.84 13.81 12.51
CA ARG A 229 7.75 14.83 13.05
C ARG A 229 7.19 16.25 12.92
N ARG A 230 6.60 16.57 11.76
CA ARG A 230 6.07 17.91 11.47
C ARG A 230 4.84 18.22 12.34
N LEU A 231 3.91 17.29 12.47
CA LEU A 231 2.77 17.50 13.35
C LEU A 231 3.17 17.52 14.84
N GLU A 232 4.15 16.71 15.25
CA GLU A 232 4.68 16.72 16.62
C GLU A 232 5.43 18.03 16.96
N GLU A 233 6.10 18.64 15.98
CA GLU A 233 6.70 19.98 16.10
C GLU A 233 5.63 21.02 16.48
N VAL A 234 4.52 21.07 15.74
CA VAL A 234 3.40 21.98 16.03
C VAL A 234 2.73 21.64 17.37
N ARG A 235 2.51 20.35 17.66
CA ARG A 235 1.91 19.90 18.93
C ARG A 235 2.69 20.42 20.15
N LYS A 236 4.02 20.27 20.14
CA LYS A 236 4.90 20.75 21.23
C LYS A 236 4.86 22.27 21.39
N GLN A 237 4.80 23.00 20.29
CA GLN A 237 4.68 24.46 20.33
C GLN A 237 3.32 24.92 20.88
N LEU A 238 2.22 24.26 20.50
CA LEU A 238 0.89 24.50 21.07
C LEU A 238 0.84 24.18 22.56
N GLU A 239 1.45 23.07 22.98
CA GLU A 239 1.54 22.67 24.39
C GLU A 239 2.27 23.74 25.22
N SER A 240 3.35 24.33 24.70
CA SER A 240 4.06 25.43 25.36
C SER A 240 3.22 26.70 25.54
N LYS A 241 2.14 26.85 24.74
CA LYS A 241 1.17 27.95 24.81
C LYS A 241 -0.09 27.58 25.61
N GLY A 242 -0.14 26.41 26.23
CA GLY A 242 -1.29 25.94 26.99
C GLY A 242 -2.47 25.46 26.13
N ILE A 243 -2.26 25.25 24.83
CA ILE A 243 -3.30 24.78 23.91
C ILE A 243 -3.23 23.27 23.82
N ARG A 244 -4.32 22.60 24.17
CA ARG A 244 -4.42 21.15 24.06
C ARG A 244 -4.50 20.74 22.59
N SER A 245 -3.67 19.79 22.20
CA SER A 245 -3.72 19.16 20.87
C SER A 245 -3.27 17.70 20.96
N ASN A 246 -3.90 16.82 20.17
CA ASN A 246 -3.59 15.39 20.18
C ASN A 246 -3.49 14.85 18.76
N LEU A 247 -2.56 13.91 18.55
CA LEU A 247 -2.41 13.19 17.30
C LEU A 247 -3.42 12.04 17.22
N PHE A 248 -4.00 11.88 16.03
CA PHE A 248 -4.92 10.80 15.70
C PHE A 248 -4.49 10.11 14.41
N LEU A 249 -4.51 8.79 14.41
CA LEU A 249 -4.58 8.04 13.16
C LEU A 249 -5.97 8.22 12.56
N TYR A 250 -6.06 8.40 11.25
CA TYR A 250 -7.34 8.65 10.58
C TYR A 250 -7.56 7.65 9.45
N PRO A 251 -7.94 6.39 9.73
CA PRO A 251 -8.25 5.36 8.73
C PRO A 251 -9.22 5.79 7.60
N PRO A 252 -10.23 6.64 7.84
CA PRO A 252 -11.11 7.12 6.77
C PRO A 252 -10.42 7.92 5.65
N TYR A 253 -9.10 8.16 5.71
CA TYR A 253 -8.33 8.73 4.61
C TYR A 253 -8.46 7.95 3.29
N GLU A 254 -8.87 6.68 3.34
CA GLU A 254 -9.12 5.81 2.18
C GLU A 254 -10.61 5.70 1.80
N ALA A 255 -11.47 6.61 2.28
CA ALA A 255 -12.91 6.55 1.99
C ALA A 255 -13.24 6.56 0.49
N ASN A 256 -12.35 7.12 -0.36
CA ASN A 256 -12.48 7.01 -1.81
C ASN A 256 -12.45 5.57 -2.35
N LEU A 257 -11.78 4.63 -1.66
CA LEU A 257 -11.74 3.23 -2.06
C LEU A 257 -13.07 2.50 -1.85
N ILE A 258 -13.96 3.05 -1.01
CA ILE A 258 -15.25 2.45 -0.64
C ILE A 258 -16.47 3.26 -1.14
N GLY A 259 -16.26 4.26 -1.99
CA GLY A 259 -17.35 4.90 -2.75
C GLY A 259 -17.75 6.33 -2.36
N TYR A 260 -16.98 7.02 -1.51
CA TYR A 260 -17.27 8.40 -1.08
C TYR A 260 -16.64 9.48 -1.99
N TRP A 261 -16.51 9.25 -3.31
CA TRP A 261 -15.79 10.14 -4.24
C TRP A 261 -16.44 11.53 -4.44
N ILE A 262 -17.67 11.74 -3.99
CA ILE A 262 -18.42 13.01 -4.17
C ILE A 262 -18.18 13.97 -2.99
N LEU A 263 -17.70 13.48 -1.86
CA LEU A 263 -17.49 14.30 -0.66
C LEU A 263 -16.10 14.92 -0.67
N ASP A 264 -15.97 16.18 -0.23
CA ASP A 264 -14.68 16.81 0.04
C ASP A 264 -14.22 16.43 1.45
N TYR A 265 -13.79 15.19 1.65
CA TYR A 265 -13.35 14.67 2.95
C TYR A 265 -11.84 14.84 3.14
N LEU A 266 -11.38 14.77 4.39
CA LEU A 266 -9.97 14.84 4.75
C LEU A 266 -9.25 13.57 4.29
N GLU A 267 -8.09 13.68 3.64
CA GLU A 267 -7.42 12.52 3.00
C GLU A 267 -6.06 12.19 3.66
N TYR A 268 -5.80 12.72 4.85
CA TYR A 268 -4.51 12.56 5.52
C TYR A 268 -4.59 11.47 6.59
N PRO A 269 -3.70 10.46 6.59
CA PRO A 269 -3.78 9.34 7.53
C PRO A 269 -3.37 9.67 8.98
N LEU A 270 -2.78 10.85 9.19
CA LEU A 270 -2.33 11.33 10.50
C LEU A 270 -2.75 12.79 10.67
N LEU A 271 -3.49 13.05 11.74
CA LEU A 271 -4.11 14.33 12.04
C LEU A 271 -3.63 14.86 13.39
N LEU A 272 -3.53 16.18 13.51
CA LEU A 272 -3.43 16.85 14.80
C LEU A 272 -4.74 17.58 15.05
N HIS A 273 -5.52 17.09 16.02
CA HIS A 273 -6.71 17.78 16.49
C HIS A 273 -6.27 18.94 17.39
N CYS A 274 -6.50 20.15 16.91
CA CYS A 274 -6.25 21.39 17.65
C CYS A 274 -7.54 21.73 18.38
N HIS A 275 -7.52 21.83 19.71
CA HIS A 275 -8.76 21.90 20.46
C HIS A 275 -9.54 23.20 20.17
N ALA A 276 -10.66 23.06 19.47
CA ALA A 276 -11.82 23.91 19.62
C ALA A 276 -12.91 23.02 20.26
N HIS A 277 -13.23 23.31 21.53
CA HIS A 277 -14.26 22.74 22.42
C HIS A 277 -14.90 21.36 22.06
N PRO A 278 -14.95 20.36 22.96
CA PRO A 278 -15.41 18.99 22.62
C PRO A 278 -16.86 18.87 22.13
N GLN A 279 -17.67 19.91 22.38
CA GLN A 279 -19.09 19.97 22.00
C GLN A 279 -19.34 20.86 20.77
N HIS A 280 -18.29 21.43 20.17
CA HIS A 280 -18.45 22.23 18.96
C HIS A 280 -18.62 21.29 17.75
N PRO A 281 -19.63 21.51 16.88
CA PRO A 281 -19.91 20.63 15.75
C PRO A 281 -18.80 20.65 14.67
N ILE A 282 -17.94 21.69 14.70
CA ILE A 282 -16.82 21.87 13.79
C ILE A 282 -15.51 21.67 14.56
N ARG A 283 -14.65 20.78 14.06
CA ARG A 283 -13.32 20.47 14.56
C ARG A 283 -12.27 21.29 13.82
N LEU A 284 -11.28 21.81 14.54
CA LEU A 284 -10.09 22.43 13.95
C LEU A 284 -8.99 21.38 13.82
N VAL A 285 -8.66 21.00 12.59
CA VAL A 285 -7.77 19.87 12.30
C VAL A 285 -6.59 20.32 11.46
N LEU A 286 -5.38 19.99 11.91
CA LEU A 286 -4.15 20.24 11.19
C LEU A 286 -3.62 18.92 10.58
N ALA A 287 -3.24 18.99 9.31
CA ALA A 287 -2.51 17.92 8.63
C ALA A 287 -1.21 18.46 8.01
N PHE A 288 -0.29 17.56 7.67
CA PHE A 288 0.92 17.90 6.93
C PHE A 288 0.90 17.22 5.56
N ASP A 289 0.92 18.02 4.51
CA ASP A 289 1.02 17.57 3.13
C ASP A 289 2.49 17.26 2.80
N HIS A 290 2.82 15.98 2.68
CA HIS A 290 4.17 15.54 2.35
C HIS A 290 4.59 15.93 0.92
N LEU A 291 3.64 16.03 -0.02
CA LEU A 291 3.94 16.32 -1.42
C LEU A 291 4.22 17.80 -1.63
N GLN A 292 3.44 18.66 -0.99
CA GLN A 292 3.61 20.13 -1.06
C GLN A 292 4.54 20.68 0.05
N GLU A 293 5.05 19.81 0.92
CA GLU A 293 5.90 20.14 2.07
C GLU A 293 5.35 21.25 3.00
N GLN A 294 4.02 21.30 3.16
CA GLN A 294 3.34 22.34 3.93
C GLN A 294 2.30 21.78 4.89
N TYR A 295 2.04 22.52 5.95
CA TYR A 295 0.91 22.30 6.84
C TYR A 295 -0.37 22.82 6.20
N ARG A 296 -1.50 22.18 6.50
CA ARG A 296 -2.83 22.62 6.07
C ARG A 296 -3.80 22.50 7.26
N LEU A 297 -4.46 23.60 7.59
CA LEU A 297 -5.40 23.70 8.69
C LEU A 297 -6.82 23.79 8.14
N PHE A 298 -7.71 22.98 8.70
CA PHE A 298 -9.08 22.84 8.23
C PHE A 298 -10.07 23.04 9.36
N PHE A 299 -11.21 23.62 9.03
CA PHE A 299 -12.44 23.37 9.76
C PHE A 299 -13.11 22.13 9.17
N CYS A 300 -13.45 21.16 10.02
CA CYS A 300 -14.07 19.92 9.61
C CYS A 300 -15.36 19.63 10.39
N SER A 301 -16.40 19.20 9.69
CA SER A 301 -17.59 18.60 10.31
C SER A 301 -17.49 17.07 10.28
N THR A 302 -18.27 16.40 11.11
CA THR A 302 -18.40 14.93 11.11
C THR A 302 -19.62 14.52 10.31
N TYR A 303 -19.49 13.54 9.41
CA TYR A 303 -20.58 13.08 8.56
C TYR A 303 -21.13 11.69 8.94
N ASP A 304 -20.25 10.69 9.08
CA ASP A 304 -20.65 9.29 9.29
C ASP A 304 -19.61 8.57 10.14
N ASP A 305 -20.04 7.59 10.95
CA ASP A 305 -19.15 6.77 11.77
C ASP A 305 -18.77 5.50 11.00
N LEU A 306 -17.53 5.47 10.49
CA LEU A 306 -17.02 4.37 9.70
C LEU A 306 -16.33 3.29 10.55
N THR A 307 -16.64 3.24 11.85
CA THR A 307 -16.13 2.23 12.77
C THR A 307 -16.36 0.81 12.26
N ASP A 308 -17.56 0.45 11.79
CA ASP A 308 -17.82 -0.92 11.33
C ASP A 308 -17.02 -1.30 10.07
N PHE A 309 -16.71 -0.32 9.21
CA PHE A 309 -15.90 -0.53 8.02
C PHE A 309 -14.42 -0.72 8.37
N PHE A 310 -13.85 0.17 9.18
CA PHE A 310 -12.40 0.23 9.42
C PHE A 310 -11.93 -0.39 10.74
N ALA A 311 -12.78 -0.59 11.75
CA ALA A 311 -12.40 -1.15 13.05
C ALA A 311 -12.26 -2.68 13.05
N SER A 312 -12.52 -3.32 11.91
CA SER A 312 -12.51 -4.75 11.75
C SER A 312 -11.06 -5.27 11.68
N GLY A 313 -10.42 -5.43 12.83
CA GLY A 313 -9.03 -5.92 12.92
C GLY A 313 -8.19 -5.42 14.09
N LYS A 314 -8.78 -4.77 15.10
CA LYS A 314 -8.06 -4.35 16.33
C LYS A 314 -7.38 -5.56 17.00
N ASN A 315 -6.08 -5.69 16.77
CA ASN A 315 -5.24 -6.53 17.62
C ASN A 315 -5.00 -5.77 18.93
N LYS A 316 -4.98 -6.47 20.05
CA LYS A 316 -4.66 -5.93 21.39
C LYS A 316 -3.18 -5.53 21.52
N GLY A 317 -2.66 -4.72 20.60
CA GLY A 317 -1.36 -4.06 20.68
C GLY A 317 -1.50 -2.66 21.26
N SER A 318 -0.38 -2.05 21.68
CA SER A 318 -0.35 -0.63 22.01
C SER A 318 -0.41 0.19 20.72
N ALA A 319 -1.59 0.72 20.40
CA ALA A 319 -1.77 1.66 19.29
C ALA A 319 -0.79 2.83 19.41
N GLN A 320 -0.24 3.29 18.28
CA GLN A 320 0.71 4.42 18.27
C GLN A 320 0.01 5.72 18.67
N TYR A 321 -1.22 5.91 18.19
CA TYR A 321 -2.12 7.03 18.51
C TYR A 321 -3.57 6.49 18.56
N PRO A 322 -4.51 7.19 19.21
CA PRO A 322 -5.93 6.91 19.05
C PRO A 322 -6.35 7.04 17.58
N SER A 323 -7.43 6.35 17.20
CA SER A 323 -8.01 6.45 15.86
C SER A 323 -9.22 7.37 15.85
N GLU A 324 -9.30 8.24 14.85
CA GLU A 324 -10.49 8.99 14.47
C GLU A 324 -11.22 8.22 13.36
N MET A 325 -12.47 7.84 13.63
CA MET A 325 -13.26 6.95 12.77
C MET A 325 -14.44 7.66 12.12
N GLU A 326 -14.81 8.84 12.61
CA GLU A 326 -15.83 9.67 11.99
C GLU A 326 -15.25 10.32 10.73
N LEU A 327 -15.96 10.19 9.61
CA LEU A 327 -15.57 10.81 8.36
C LEU A 327 -15.60 12.34 8.52
N LEU A 328 -14.45 12.97 8.35
CA LEU A 328 -14.26 14.42 8.46
C LEU A 328 -14.43 15.08 7.09
N ILE A 329 -15.44 15.93 6.96
CA ILE A 329 -15.70 16.73 5.75
C ILE A 329 -15.02 18.08 5.90
N LYS A 330 -14.30 18.52 4.86
CA LYS A 330 -13.67 19.84 4.82
C LYS A 330 -14.75 20.90 4.61
N GLU A 331 -14.95 21.74 5.61
CA GLU A 331 -15.83 22.91 5.52
C GLU A 331 -15.05 24.12 4.98
N GLU A 332 -13.82 24.30 5.46
CA GLU A 332 -12.97 25.43 5.10
C GLU A 332 -11.49 25.05 5.22
N VAL A 333 -10.66 25.55 4.28
CA VAL A 333 -9.21 25.61 4.44
C VAL A 333 -8.85 26.92 5.12
N VAL A 334 -8.51 26.86 6.40
CA VAL A 334 -8.23 28.04 7.23
C VAL A 334 -6.88 28.65 6.89
N ALA A 335 -5.87 27.82 6.67
CA ALA A 335 -4.51 28.26 6.36
C ALA A 335 -3.65 27.15 5.75
N GLU A 336 -2.66 27.56 4.96
CA GLU A 336 -1.60 26.71 4.43
C GLU A 336 -0.26 27.41 4.63
N SER A 337 0.72 26.72 5.19
CA SER A 337 2.06 27.29 5.40
C SER A 337 3.12 26.21 5.57
N PRO A 338 4.36 26.40 5.09
CA PRO A 338 5.49 25.53 5.44
C PRO A 338 6.03 25.79 6.87
N SER A 339 5.61 26.88 7.52
CA SER A 339 6.13 27.29 8.84
C SER A 339 5.27 26.75 9.99
N ALA A 340 5.89 25.98 10.88
CA ALA A 340 5.23 25.51 12.10
C ALA A 340 4.82 26.68 13.01
N GLU A 341 5.67 27.71 13.12
CA GLU A 341 5.42 28.89 13.97
C GLU A 341 4.20 29.69 13.49
N GLU A 342 4.06 29.85 12.17
CA GLU A 342 2.93 30.53 11.56
C GLU A 342 1.63 29.76 11.84
N MET A 343 1.63 28.44 11.62
CA MET A 343 0.47 27.60 11.92
C MET A 343 0.06 27.67 13.39
N VAL A 344 1.02 27.64 14.30
CA VAL A 344 0.76 27.79 15.73
C VAL A 344 0.10 29.13 16.03
N SER A 345 0.60 30.23 15.45
CA SER A 345 0.01 31.56 15.63
C SER A 345 -1.44 31.61 15.15
N ILE A 346 -1.73 31.03 13.98
CA ILE A 346 -3.07 30.97 13.42
C ILE A 346 -3.99 30.13 14.31
N ILE A 347 -3.54 28.94 14.75
CA ILE A 347 -4.33 28.07 15.64
C ILE A 347 -4.66 28.78 16.96
N VAL A 348 -3.69 29.50 17.56
CA VAL A 348 -3.91 30.28 18.79
C VAL A 348 -4.98 31.36 18.57
N ASP A 349 -4.97 32.03 17.42
CA ASP A 349 -5.97 33.06 17.10
C ASP A 349 -7.37 32.45 16.92
N GLN A 350 -7.46 31.32 16.21
CA GLN A 350 -8.74 30.60 16.03
C GLN A 350 -9.29 30.09 17.36
N GLU A 351 -8.45 29.55 18.25
CA GLU A 351 -8.87 29.09 19.57
C GLU A 351 -9.50 30.23 20.40
N LYS A 352 -8.94 31.44 20.33
CA LYS A 352 -9.51 32.63 21.00
C LYS A 352 -10.88 33.01 20.45
N ARG A 353 -11.08 32.91 19.13
CA ARG A 353 -12.36 33.24 18.47
C ARG A 353 -13.46 32.22 18.78
N LEU A 354 -13.11 30.96 19.00
CA LEU A 354 -14.03 29.85 19.23
C LEU A 354 -14.38 29.65 20.71
N ARG A 355 -13.77 30.41 21.64
CA ARG A 355 -14.17 30.38 23.05
C ARG A 355 -15.56 31.01 23.19
N PRO A 356 -16.57 30.31 23.76
CA PRO A 356 -17.83 30.96 24.11
C PRO A 356 -17.57 32.07 25.14
N LEU A 357 -18.28 33.19 24.96
CA LEU A 357 -18.29 34.34 25.88
C LEU A 357 -18.67 33.94 27.31
#